data_AF-A0A101VCS9-F1
#
_entry.id   AF-A0A101VCS9-F1
#
_cell.length_a   1.000
_cell.length_b   1.000
_cell.length_c   1.000
_cell.angle_alpha   90.00
_cell.angle_beta   90.00
_cell.angle_gamma   90.00
#
_symmetry.space_group_name_H-M   'P 1'
#
loop_
_entity.id
_entity.type
_entity.pdbx_description
1 polymer ?
#
loop_
_entity_poly.entity_id
_entity_poly.type
_entity_poly.pdbx_seq_one_letter_code
_entity_poly.pdbx_strand_id
1 'polypeptide(L)'
;MEDLKYQTGYGLTEKHYNLLKDEAKKNNIKIAVLVRKILTQMLNKKQWLDTLIITSKLEEILKKKTVISLNKDIFDKICLLVKEFNISRSAIIRRAIEDYFEG
;
A
#
# COMPACT_ATOMS: atom_id res chain seq x y z
N MET A 1 20.26 0.93 -10.76
CA MET A 1 19.46 -0.06 -10.00
C MET A 1 18.72 0.68 -8.92
N GLU A 2 17.39 0.50 -8.76
CA GLU A 2 16.68 1.07 -7.63
C GLU A 2 17.13 0.40 -6.32
N ASP A 3 17.55 1.21 -5.35
CA ASP A 3 17.96 0.71 -4.02
C ASP A 3 16.72 0.39 -3.17
N LEU A 4 16.28 -0.87 -3.22
CA LEU A 4 15.15 -1.38 -2.43
C LEU A 4 15.58 -1.78 -1.02
N LYS A 5 15.94 -0.78 -0.21
CA LYS A 5 16.51 -1.00 1.14
C LYS A 5 15.53 -0.71 2.28
N TYR A 6 14.43 0.00 2.00
CA TYR A 6 13.49 0.46 3.02
C TYR A 6 12.39 -0.56 3.25
N GLN A 7 12.52 -1.37 4.29
CA GLN A 7 11.54 -2.40 4.64
C GLN A 7 10.37 -1.80 5.41
N THR A 8 9.15 -2.14 5.01
CA THR A 8 7.92 -1.77 5.72
C THR A 8 6.96 -2.96 5.76
N GLY A 9 6.46 -3.26 6.96
CA GLY A 9 5.42 -4.27 7.15
C GLY A 9 4.04 -3.73 6.85
N TYR A 10 3.16 -4.56 6.30
CA TYR A 10 1.74 -4.25 6.13
C TYR A 10 0.88 -5.51 6.30
N GLY A 11 -0.39 -5.29 6.63
CA GLY A 11 -1.39 -6.36 6.74
C GLY A 11 -2.50 -6.14 5.73
N LEU A 12 -3.02 -7.23 5.18
CA LEU A 12 -4.24 -7.24 4.36
C LEU A 12 -5.25 -8.24 4.92
N THR A 13 -6.51 -8.02 4.58
CA THR A 13 -7.54 -9.04 4.72
C THR A 13 -7.32 -10.15 3.70
N GLU A 14 -7.94 -11.31 3.94
CA GLU A 14 -7.81 -12.47 3.06
C GLU A 14 -8.36 -12.18 1.65
N LYS A 15 -9.46 -11.43 1.56
CA LYS A 15 -10.04 -10.93 0.31
C LYS A 15 -9.00 -10.13 -0.49
N HIS A 16 -8.45 -9.07 0.10
CA HIS A 16 -7.51 -8.18 -0.61
C HIS A 16 -6.18 -8.86 -0.93
N TYR A 17 -5.72 -9.78 -0.08
CA TYR A 17 -4.53 -10.58 -0.39
C TYR A 17 -4.75 -11.48 -1.61
N ASN A 18 -5.91 -12.11 -1.75
CA ASN A 18 -6.23 -12.94 -2.91
C ASN A 18 -6.35 -12.09 -4.18
N LEU A 19 -7.03 -10.94 -4.13
CA LEU A 19 -7.09 -9.99 -5.26
C LEU A 19 -5.70 -9.56 -5.72
N LEU A 20 -4.82 -9.20 -4.79
CA LEU A 20 -3.44 -8.83 -5.08
C LEU A 20 -2.66 -9.98 -5.74
N LYS A 21 -2.87 -11.22 -5.28
CA LYS A 21 -2.22 -12.41 -5.83
C LYS A 21 -2.69 -12.72 -7.25
N ASP A 22 -4.00 -12.64 -7.48
CA ASP A 22 -4.60 -12.92 -8.80
C ASP A 22 -4.20 -11.86 -9.82
N GLU A 23 -4.18 -10.58 -9.43
CA GLU A 23 -3.73 -9.50 -10.29
C GLU A 23 -2.23 -9.61 -10.61
N ALA A 24 -1.41 -9.99 -9.63
CA ALA A 24 0.02 -10.24 -9.85
C ALA A 24 0.23 -11.40 -10.84
N LYS A 25 -0.57 -12.47 -10.73
CA LYS A 25 -0.53 -13.63 -11.65
C LYS A 25 -0.98 -13.22 -13.05
N LYS A 26 -2.08 -12.48 -13.18
CA LYS A 26 -2.62 -11.98 -14.46
C LYS A 26 -1.60 -11.13 -15.22
N ASN A 27 -0.86 -10.30 -14.51
CA ASN A 27 0.17 -9.44 -15.09
C ASN A 27 1.55 -10.09 -15.20
N ASN A 28 1.69 -11.37 -14.80
CA ASN A 28 2.96 -12.09 -14.75
C ASN A 28 4.09 -11.33 -14.01
N ILE A 29 3.76 -10.71 -12.87
CA ILE A 29 4.71 -9.99 -12.02
C ILE A 29 4.68 -10.50 -10.58
N LYS A 30 5.77 -10.28 -9.84
CA LYS A 30 5.80 -10.58 -8.41
C LYS A 30 4.88 -9.62 -7.65
N ILE A 31 4.23 -10.10 -6.58
CA ILE A 31 3.38 -9.28 -5.69
C ILE A 31 4.11 -8.01 -5.22
N ALA A 32 5.37 -8.11 -4.81
CA ALA A 32 6.15 -6.95 -4.37
C ALA A 32 6.31 -5.87 -5.47
N VAL A 33 6.38 -6.28 -6.74
CA VAL A 33 6.42 -5.32 -7.85
C VAL A 33 5.05 -4.66 -8.03
N LEU A 34 3.97 -5.44 -7.98
CA LEU A 34 2.61 -4.92 -8.07
C LEU A 34 2.32 -3.92 -6.95
N VAL A 35 2.67 -4.24 -5.70
CA VAL A 35 2.46 -3.34 -4.56
C VAL A 35 3.21 -2.02 -4.74
N ARG A 36 4.46 -2.04 -5.21
CA ARG A 36 5.19 -0.79 -5.51
C ARG A 36 4.53 0.03 -6.61
N LYS A 37 4.00 -0.62 -7.66
CA LYS A 37 3.24 0.05 -8.72
C LYS A 37 1.98 0.70 -8.15
N ILE A 38 1.21 -0.03 -7.35
CA ILE A 38 0.00 0.49 -6.69
C ILE A 38 0.35 1.68 -5.81
N LEU A 39 1.37 1.56 -4.94
CA LEU A 39 1.82 2.66 -4.08
C LEU A 39 2.20 3.88 -4.91
N THR A 40 2.96 3.71 -5.98
CA THR A 40 3.35 4.81 -6.86
C THR A 40 2.13 5.50 -7.47
N GLN A 41 1.15 4.73 -7.95
CA GLN A 41 -0.07 5.29 -8.52
C GLN A 41 -0.89 6.04 -7.48
N MET A 42 -1.14 5.44 -6.32
CA MET A 42 -1.99 6.03 -5.29
C MET A 42 -1.35 7.25 -4.65
N LEU A 43 -0.04 7.21 -4.36
CA LEU A 43 0.70 8.34 -3.78
C LEU A 43 0.81 9.55 -4.74
N ASN A 44 0.61 9.34 -6.04
CA ASN A 44 0.58 10.42 -7.03
C ASN A 44 -0.86 10.91 -7.33
N LYS A 45 -1.90 10.28 -6.79
CA LYS A 45 -3.30 10.70 -6.93
C LYS A 45 -3.66 11.68 -5.82
N LYS A 46 -3.69 12.99 -6.13
CA LYS A 46 -4.07 14.04 -5.17
C LYS A 46 -5.39 13.76 -4.46
N GLN A 47 -6.43 13.37 -5.21
CA GLN A 47 -7.74 13.03 -4.65
C GLN A 47 -7.69 11.90 -3.61
N TRP A 48 -6.84 10.90 -3.80
CA TRP A 48 -6.71 9.81 -2.83
C TRP A 48 -6.01 10.27 -1.55
N LEU A 49 -5.04 11.18 -1.66
CA LEU A 49 -4.41 11.80 -0.49
C LEU A 49 -5.43 12.59 0.33
N ASP A 50 -6.34 13.31 -0.34
CA ASP A 50 -7.41 14.06 0.32
C ASP A 50 -8.40 13.11 1.04
N THR A 51 -8.74 11.96 0.46
CA THR A 51 -9.65 10.97 1.07
C THR A 51 -9.00 10.12 2.17
N LEU A 52 -7.68 10.04 2.18
CA LEU A 52 -6.90 9.33 3.21
C LEU A 52 -7.19 9.88 4.62
N ILE A 53 -7.56 11.16 4.74
CA ILE A 53 -7.89 11.83 6.00
C ILE A 53 -9.25 11.36 6.56
N ILE A 54 -10.19 11.03 5.67
CA ILE A 54 -11.62 11.00 6.00
C ILE A 54 -12.08 9.61 6.45
N THR A 55 -11.37 8.55 6.06
CA THR A 55 -11.85 7.17 6.24
C THR A 55 -11.23 6.46 7.43
N SER A 56 -11.89 6.51 8.58
CA SER A 56 -11.73 5.50 9.64
C SER A 56 -12.49 4.22 9.25
N LYS A 57 -12.02 3.50 8.22
CA LYS A 57 -12.61 2.20 7.84
C LYS A 57 -12.55 1.26 9.06
N LEU A 58 -13.66 0.59 9.34
CA LEU A 58 -13.76 -0.43 10.39
C LEU A 58 -12.62 -1.44 10.22
N GLU A 59 -11.88 -1.72 11.30
CA GLU A 59 -10.72 -2.60 11.27
C GLU A 59 -11.14 -4.05 10.99
N GLU A 60 -11.28 -4.40 9.72
CA GLU A 60 -11.40 -5.80 9.32
C GLU A 60 -10.16 -6.58 9.76
N ILE A 61 -10.37 -7.83 10.18
CA ILE A 61 -9.32 -8.69 10.73
C ILE A 61 -8.20 -8.89 9.69
N LEU A 62 -7.03 -8.36 10.02
CA LEU A 62 -5.81 -8.51 9.23
C LEU A 62 -5.23 -9.91 9.38
N LYS A 63 -5.52 -10.78 8.40
CA LYS A 63 -5.05 -12.18 8.41
C LYS A 63 -3.68 -12.39 7.76
N LYS A 64 -3.30 -11.55 6.79
CA LYS A 64 -2.06 -11.73 6.01
C LYS A 64 -1.10 -10.57 6.26
N LYS A 65 -0.14 -10.77 7.14
CA LYS A 65 0.95 -9.82 7.42
C LYS A 65 2.16 -10.17 6.56
N THR A 66 2.77 -9.16 5.96
CA THR A 66 3.94 -9.32 5.09
C THR A 66 4.84 -8.08 5.15
N VAL A 67 6.04 -8.17 4.57
CA VAL A 67 7.02 -7.09 4.50
C VAL A 67 7.37 -6.83 3.04
N ILE A 68 7.48 -5.55 2.69
CA ILE A 68 7.94 -5.13 1.37
C ILE A 68 9.13 -4.18 1.48
N SER A 69 10.07 -4.33 0.55
CA SER A 69 11.17 -3.38 0.34
C SER A 69 10.74 -2.33 -0.68
N LEU A 70 10.84 -1.07 -0.26
CA LEU A 70 10.49 0.12 -1.03
C LEU A 70 11.75 0.84 -1.50
N ASN A 71 11.63 1.58 -2.60
CA ASN A 71 12.63 2.56 -2.98
C ASN A 71 12.51 3.78 -2.05
N LYS A 72 13.54 4.64 -2.07
CA LYS A 72 13.58 5.83 -1.21
C LYS A 72 12.40 6.77 -1.47
N ASP A 73 12.04 6.98 -2.73
CA ASP A 73 11.01 7.96 -3.12
C ASP A 73 9.62 7.61 -2.57
N ILE A 74 9.21 6.33 -2.71
CA ILE A 74 7.95 5.82 -2.13
C ILE A 74 8.03 5.89 -0.59
N PHE A 75 9.16 5.49 -0.01
CA PHE A 75 9.33 5.49 1.44
C PHE A 75 9.22 6.89 2.04
N ASP A 76 9.91 7.87 1.45
CA ASP A 76 9.91 9.26 1.91
C ASP A 76 8.50 9.86 1.79
N LYS A 77 7.78 9.61 0.68
CA LYS A 77 6.38 10.02 0.53
C LYS A 77 5.49 9.43 1.62
N ILE A 78 5.59 8.14 1.90
CA ILE A 78 4.82 7.51 2.99
C ILE A 78 5.20 8.16 4.33
N CYS A 79 6.48 8.41 4.60
CA CYS A 79 6.94 9.05 5.82
C CYS A 79 6.39 10.48 6.00
N LEU A 80 6.22 11.23 4.91
CA LEU A 80 5.56 12.54 4.95
C LEU A 80 4.08 12.40 5.34
N LEU A 81 3.36 11.47 4.72
CA LEU A 81 1.94 11.21 5.03
C LEU A 81 1.72 10.74 6.47
N VAL A 82 2.66 9.95 7.02
CA VAL A 82 2.62 9.56 8.44
C VAL A 82 2.65 10.79 9.35
N LYS A 83 3.52 11.76 9.05
CA LYS A 83 3.67 12.99 9.84
C LYS A 83 2.47 13.91 9.68
N GLU A 84 1.97 14.04 8.45
CA GLU A 84 0.88 14.96 8.12
C GLU A 84 -0.46 14.48 8.66
N PHE A 85 -0.73 13.17 8.58
CA PHE A 85 -2.05 12.62 8.86
C PHE A 85 -2.10 11.71 10.09
N ASN A 86 -0.96 11.52 10.78
CA ASN A 86 -0.84 10.64 11.95
C ASN A 86 -1.34 9.19 11.69
N ILE A 87 -1.13 8.69 10.47
CA ILE A 87 -1.48 7.32 10.07
C ILE A 87 -0.20 6.48 10.03
N SER A 88 -0.27 5.24 10.50
CA SER A 88 0.88 4.33 10.42
C SER A 88 1.25 3.98 8.97
N ARG A 89 2.55 3.77 8.72
CA ARG A 89 3.07 3.35 7.39
C ARG A 89 2.37 2.09 6.86
N SER A 90 2.13 1.12 7.74
CA SER A 90 1.43 -0.12 7.41
C SER A 90 -0.01 0.13 6.97
N ALA A 91 -0.71 1.07 7.62
CA ALA A 91 -2.08 1.45 7.26
C ALA A 91 -2.14 2.22 5.94
N ILE A 92 -1.14 3.07 5.63
CA ILE A 92 -1.04 3.75 4.33
C ILE A 92 -0.89 2.72 3.21
N ILE A 93 0.01 1.74 3.39
CA ILE A 93 0.21 0.69 2.38
C ILE A 93 -1.04 -0.18 2.22
N ARG A 94 -1.66 -0.57 3.34
CA ARG A 94 -2.93 -1.31 3.33
C ARG A 94 -3.98 -0.55 2.52
N ARG A 95 -4.26 0.70 2.86
CA ARG A 95 -5.30 1.49 2.19
C ARG A 95 -5.01 1.72 0.72
N ALA A 96 -3.76 1.98 0.36
CA ALA A 96 -3.39 2.12 -1.05
C ALA A 96 -3.73 0.85 -1.85
N ILE A 97 -3.56 -0.34 -1.27
CA ILE A 97 -3.90 -1.61 -1.92
C ILE A 97 -5.41 -1.83 -1.93
N GLU A 98 -6.10 -1.64 -0.80
CA GLU A 98 -7.54 -1.85 -0.70
C GLU A 98 -8.30 -0.91 -1.63
N ASP A 99 -8.02 0.39 -1.57
CA ASP A 99 -8.70 1.39 -2.38
C ASP A 99 -8.38 1.24 -3.88
N TYR A 100 -7.20 0.73 -4.24
CA TYR A 100 -6.89 0.39 -5.64
C TYR A 100 -7.84 -0.67 -6.22
N PHE A 101 -8.30 -1.62 -5.40
CA PHE A 101 -9.22 -2.66 -5.82
C PHE A 101 -10.70 -2.30 -5.64
N GLU A 102 -10.99 -1.29 -4.80
CA GLU A 102 -12.38 -0.89 -4.49
C GLU A 102 -12.90 0.26 -5.38
N GLY A 103 -12.02 1.03 -6.03
CA GLY A 103 -12.40 2.04 -7.04
C GLY A 103 -12.68 3.40 -6.47
#